data_AF-A0A928YKB8-F1
#
_entry.id   AF-A0A928YKB8-F1
#
_cell.length_a   1.000
_cell.length_b   1.000
_cell.length_c   1.000
_cell.angle_alpha   90.00
_cell.angle_beta   90.00
_cell.angle_gamma   90.00
#
_symmetry.space_group_name_H-M   'P 1'
#
loop_
_entity.id
_entity.type
_entity.pdbx_description
1 polymer ?
#
loop_
_entity_poly.entity_id
_entity_poly.type
_entity_poly.pdbx_seq_one_letter_code
_entity_poly.pdbx_strand_id
1 'polypeptide(L)'
;MERFHLDATTPEATAQCARALAACLHKGEWVALAGIVGAGKTHFARAAIHYLIGADEIVPSPSFTLVQYYAHILHADFYRISDPHEIGELGIIEDLPTHIGFIEWAENAAQDNEDLSISPSLSPSLSPSISLGQADYHVMLQFPENSKNSEDKSEDTRIITIDASPPRLAALRHHYDRQCQIDNFLATHNFAAYSRHIIAGDASGRSYQRLIKADTNKESVGSVILMDWQIGQDTQDIYNGGIDYVRAARLAEDTPAMCRIMKTLASHINVATIYAADEAAGLVLAQDFGTATLATTPEAARPPIYLEAIETLLTLHTIPDFTPDFLGAYDGAVCAHEASLFVAWYLPYRGINITEEAAKAWHKLWQTLGDELYATTKATIILRDYHSVNLHWQNCAA
;
A
#
# COMPACT_ATOMS: atom_id res chain seq x y z
N MET A 1 -27.15 -9.59 9.74
CA MET A 1 -26.05 -9.26 8.82
C MET A 1 -25.23 -8.17 9.48
N GLU A 2 -23.92 -8.36 9.57
CA GLU A 2 -23.03 -7.27 9.95
C GLU A 2 -22.98 -6.24 8.83
N ARG A 3 -22.79 -4.97 9.19
CA ARG A 3 -22.86 -3.82 8.30
C ARG A 3 -21.82 -2.79 8.74
N PHE A 4 -21.08 -2.23 7.81
CA PHE A 4 -20.20 -1.09 8.08
C PHE A 4 -21.01 0.21 7.93
N HIS A 5 -20.79 1.14 8.85
CA HIS A 5 -21.54 2.39 8.93
C HIS A 5 -20.58 3.53 9.24
N LEU A 6 -20.69 4.62 8.49
CA LEU A 6 -19.85 5.81 8.64
C LEU A 6 -20.69 7.08 8.44
N ASP A 7 -20.61 7.98 9.41
CA ASP A 7 -21.07 9.37 9.28
C ASP A 7 -19.94 10.21 8.64
N ALA A 8 -19.93 10.26 7.31
CA ALA A 8 -18.95 11.00 6.54
C ALA A 8 -19.32 12.49 6.52
N THR A 9 -18.80 13.26 7.49
CA THR A 9 -19.10 14.69 7.67
C THR A 9 -18.42 15.61 6.66
N THR A 10 -17.52 15.08 5.82
CA THR A 10 -16.78 15.83 4.79
C THR A 10 -16.64 15.01 3.50
N PRO A 11 -16.39 15.66 2.35
CA PRO A 11 -16.04 14.95 1.11
C PRO A 11 -14.80 14.07 1.26
N GLU A 12 -13.85 14.49 2.10
CA GLU A 12 -12.63 13.71 2.38
C GLU A 12 -12.94 12.45 3.19
N ALA A 13 -13.88 12.49 4.14
CA ALA A 13 -14.31 11.29 4.87
C ALA A 13 -14.96 10.26 3.91
N THR A 14 -15.69 10.73 2.90
CA THR A 14 -16.22 9.85 1.83
C THR A 14 -15.08 9.25 1.01
N ALA A 15 -14.10 10.06 0.62
CA ALA A 15 -12.93 9.60 -0.12
C ALA A 15 -12.11 8.59 0.69
N GLN A 16 -11.92 8.81 1.99
CA GLN A 16 -11.21 7.90 2.88
C GLN A 16 -11.88 6.52 2.95
N CYS A 17 -13.20 6.48 3.06
CA CYS A 17 -13.99 5.24 3.01
C CYS A 17 -13.82 4.53 1.66
N ALA A 18 -13.86 5.27 0.56
CA ALA A 18 -13.66 4.73 -0.78
C ALA A 18 -12.27 4.12 -0.97
N ARG A 19 -11.22 4.80 -0.49
CA ARG A 19 -9.83 4.33 -0.53
C ARG A 19 -9.64 3.05 0.30
N ALA A 20 -10.24 2.99 1.48
CA ALA A 20 -10.19 1.80 2.33
C ALA A 20 -10.89 0.59 1.69
N LEU A 21 -12.03 0.80 1.04
CA LEU A 21 -12.71 -0.25 0.30
C LEU A 21 -11.90 -0.69 -0.92
N ALA A 22 -11.35 0.25 -1.69
CA ALA A 22 -10.54 -0.05 -2.87
C ALA A 22 -9.31 -0.91 -2.55
N ALA A 23 -8.68 -0.70 -1.39
CA ALA A 23 -7.56 -1.52 -0.91
C ALA A 23 -7.92 -3.00 -0.68
N CYS A 24 -9.21 -3.32 -0.55
CA CYS A 24 -9.71 -4.68 -0.36
C CYS A 24 -10.08 -5.39 -1.67
N LEU A 25 -10.06 -4.70 -2.81
CA LEU A 25 -10.59 -5.22 -4.07
C LEU A 25 -9.53 -5.94 -4.91
N HIS A 26 -9.98 -7.01 -5.57
CA HIS A 26 -9.21 -7.75 -6.57
C HIS A 26 -9.91 -7.74 -7.94
N LYS A 27 -9.17 -8.04 -9.01
CA LYS A 27 -9.75 -8.23 -10.35
C LYS A 27 -10.83 -9.32 -10.30
N GLY A 28 -11.95 -9.09 -10.98
CA GLY A 28 -13.12 -9.95 -10.92
C GLY A 28 -14.15 -9.53 -9.87
N GLU A 29 -13.80 -8.58 -8.99
CA GLU A 29 -14.68 -8.09 -7.94
C GLU A 29 -15.30 -6.74 -8.31
N TRP A 30 -16.51 -6.48 -7.81
CA TRP A 30 -17.19 -5.22 -8.09
C TRP A 30 -18.05 -4.69 -6.95
N VAL A 31 -18.27 -3.38 -7.00
CA VAL A 31 -18.95 -2.58 -5.99
C VAL A 31 -20.21 -1.98 -6.60
N ALA A 32 -21.36 -2.28 -6.00
CA ALA A 32 -22.60 -1.59 -6.29
C ALA A 32 -22.66 -0.27 -5.50
N LEU A 33 -22.78 0.86 -6.19
CA LEU A 33 -22.93 2.19 -5.61
C LEU A 33 -24.39 2.65 -5.76
N ALA A 34 -25.10 2.73 -4.65
CA ALA A 34 -26.50 3.12 -4.59
C ALA A 34 -26.69 4.42 -3.78
N GLY A 35 -27.75 5.16 -4.09
CA GLY A 35 -28.09 6.42 -3.44
C GLY A 35 -28.70 7.42 -4.38
N ILE A 36 -29.35 8.45 -3.85
CA ILE A 36 -30.02 9.48 -4.66
C ILE A 36 -29.03 10.28 -5.52
N VAL A 37 -29.54 11.02 -6.51
CA VAL A 37 -28.72 11.97 -7.28
C VAL A 37 -28.08 12.98 -6.32
N GLY A 38 -26.78 13.23 -6.48
CA GLY A 38 -26.01 14.12 -5.60
C GLY A 38 -25.51 13.48 -4.29
N ALA A 39 -25.85 12.21 -4.01
CA ALA A 39 -25.39 11.52 -2.79
C ALA A 39 -23.87 11.29 -2.72
N GLY A 40 -23.14 11.44 -3.83
CA GLY A 40 -21.68 11.33 -3.88
C GLY A 40 -21.13 10.02 -4.45
N LYS A 41 -21.96 9.21 -5.13
CA LYS A 41 -21.55 7.96 -5.78
C LYS A 41 -20.33 8.12 -6.69
N THR A 42 -20.37 9.07 -7.64
CA THR A 42 -19.23 9.36 -8.53
C THR A 42 -18.01 9.87 -7.79
N HIS A 43 -18.20 10.61 -6.67
CA HIS A 43 -17.08 11.05 -5.83
C HIS A 43 -16.40 9.86 -5.13
N PHE A 44 -17.20 8.92 -4.63
CA PHE A 44 -16.72 7.66 -4.08
C PHE A 44 -15.95 6.84 -5.13
N ALA A 45 -16.53 6.60 -6.30
CA ALA A 45 -15.89 5.87 -7.40
C ALA A 45 -14.56 6.52 -7.80
N ARG A 46 -14.55 7.84 -7.99
CA ARG A 46 -13.34 8.61 -8.33
C ARG A 46 -12.25 8.45 -7.29
N ALA A 47 -12.56 8.62 -6.02
CA ALA A 47 -11.58 8.49 -4.95
C ALA A 47 -10.99 7.08 -4.87
N ALA A 48 -11.81 6.04 -5.09
CA ALA A 48 -11.36 4.65 -5.16
C ALA A 48 -10.45 4.41 -6.39
N ILE A 49 -10.84 4.91 -7.58
CA ILE A 49 -10.06 4.78 -8.81
C ILE A 49 -8.71 5.49 -8.66
N HIS A 50 -8.70 6.74 -8.18
CA HIS A 50 -7.47 7.48 -7.94
C HIS A 50 -6.51 6.80 -6.97
N TYR A 51 -7.03 6.06 -6.00
CA TYR A 51 -6.18 5.27 -5.11
C TYR A 51 -5.54 4.06 -5.81
N LEU A 52 -6.27 3.42 -6.72
CA LEU A 52 -5.79 2.23 -7.43
C LEU A 52 -4.79 2.55 -8.56
N ILE A 53 -4.94 3.70 -9.23
CA ILE A 53 -4.14 4.03 -10.43
C ILE A 53 -3.40 5.37 -10.37
N GLY A 54 -3.62 6.18 -9.33
CA GLY A 54 -3.00 7.50 -9.15
C GLY A 54 -3.97 8.67 -9.39
N ALA A 55 -3.64 9.83 -8.82
CA ALA A 55 -4.52 11.00 -8.76
C ALA A 55 -4.53 11.86 -10.04
N ASP A 56 -3.61 11.62 -10.98
CA ASP A 56 -3.45 12.43 -12.19
C ASP A 56 -4.50 12.10 -13.28
N GLU A 57 -5.22 10.97 -13.13
CA GLU A 57 -6.24 10.54 -14.08
C GLU A 57 -7.53 11.37 -13.95
N ILE A 58 -8.13 11.75 -15.07
CA ILE A 58 -9.43 12.45 -15.05
C ILE A 58 -10.54 11.40 -15.03
N VAL A 59 -11.27 11.30 -13.91
CA VAL A 59 -12.38 10.36 -13.72
C VAL A 59 -13.72 11.11 -13.69
N PRO A 60 -14.32 11.42 -14.86
CA PRO A 60 -15.63 12.08 -14.93
C PRO A 60 -16.75 11.09 -14.56
N SER A 61 -17.99 11.59 -14.45
CA SER A 61 -19.15 10.70 -14.33
C SER A 61 -19.43 10.00 -15.66
N PRO A 62 -19.55 8.66 -15.71
CA PRO A 62 -19.90 7.95 -16.94
C PRO A 62 -21.39 8.02 -17.26
N SER A 63 -22.19 8.89 -16.61
CA SER A 63 -23.64 8.99 -16.81
C SER A 63 -24.11 9.17 -18.26
N PHE A 64 -23.24 9.60 -19.18
CA PHE A 64 -23.55 9.69 -20.62
C PHE A 64 -22.78 8.68 -21.47
N THR A 65 -21.59 8.29 -21.06
CA THR A 65 -20.79 7.26 -21.75
C THR A 65 -21.22 5.84 -21.36
N LEU A 66 -22.04 5.73 -20.31
CA LEU A 66 -22.50 4.54 -19.59
C LEU A 66 -21.38 3.73 -18.92
N VAL A 67 -20.22 3.61 -19.56
CA VAL A 67 -19.04 2.90 -19.07
C VAL A 67 -17.78 3.69 -19.40
N GLN A 68 -16.80 3.68 -18.50
CA GLN A 68 -15.43 4.13 -18.73
C GLN A 68 -14.42 3.14 -18.15
N TYR A 69 -13.26 3.07 -18.78
CA TYR A 69 -12.19 2.14 -18.42
C TYR A 69 -10.93 2.92 -18.02
N TYR A 70 -10.31 2.50 -16.93
CA TYR A 70 -9.04 3.03 -16.45
C TYR A 70 -8.10 1.88 -16.10
N ALA A 71 -7.13 1.58 -16.97
CA ALA A 71 -6.28 0.39 -16.89
C ALA A 71 -7.10 -0.91 -16.73
N HIS A 72 -7.18 -1.46 -15.51
CA HIS A 72 -7.96 -2.66 -15.19
C HIS A 72 -9.19 -2.37 -14.33
N ILE A 73 -9.73 -1.16 -14.42
CA ILE A 73 -10.90 -0.70 -13.67
C ILE A 73 -12.00 -0.31 -14.64
N LEU A 74 -13.22 -0.72 -14.33
CA LEU A 74 -14.44 -0.38 -15.05
C LEU A 74 -15.32 0.48 -14.14
N HIS A 75 -15.70 1.66 -14.61
CA HIS A 75 -16.67 2.55 -13.95
C HIS A 75 -17.91 2.68 -14.82
N ALA A 76 -19.04 2.17 -14.33
CA ALA A 76 -20.31 2.23 -15.04
C ALA A 76 -21.36 3.03 -14.26
N ASP A 77 -22.30 3.63 -14.99
CA ASP A 77 -23.47 4.32 -14.43
C ASP A 77 -24.73 3.95 -15.22
N PHE A 78 -25.61 3.19 -14.58
CA PHE A 78 -26.85 2.70 -15.18
C PHE A 78 -28.05 3.60 -14.94
N TYR A 79 -27.86 4.84 -14.47
CA TYR A 79 -28.95 5.79 -14.24
C TYR A 79 -29.84 6.01 -15.48
N ARG A 80 -29.27 5.89 -16.68
CA ARG A 80 -29.98 6.09 -17.96
C ARG A 80 -30.45 4.80 -18.62
N ILE A 81 -30.08 3.63 -18.09
CA ILE A 81 -30.55 2.34 -18.60
C ILE A 81 -32.00 2.18 -18.17
N SER A 82 -32.91 2.07 -19.15
CA SER A 82 -34.34 1.82 -18.89
C SER A 82 -34.74 0.38 -19.16
N ASP A 83 -33.99 -0.32 -20.02
CA ASP A 83 -34.15 -1.74 -20.31
C ASP A 83 -32.87 -2.49 -19.87
N PRO A 84 -32.94 -3.41 -18.88
CA PRO A 84 -31.80 -4.20 -18.43
C PRO A 84 -31.10 -4.99 -19.56
N HIS A 85 -31.78 -5.27 -20.67
CA HIS A 85 -31.16 -5.93 -21.82
C HIS A 85 -30.06 -5.09 -22.49
N GLU A 86 -30.11 -3.75 -22.39
CA GLU A 86 -29.08 -2.85 -22.92
C GLU A 86 -27.71 -3.10 -22.27
N ILE A 87 -27.68 -3.62 -21.05
CA ILE A 87 -26.42 -3.91 -20.32
C ILE A 87 -25.62 -5.02 -21.02
N GLY A 88 -26.31 -5.99 -21.63
CA GLY A 88 -25.67 -7.05 -22.41
C GLY A 88 -24.93 -6.51 -23.64
N GLU A 89 -25.31 -5.35 -24.15
CA GLU A 89 -24.65 -4.71 -25.30
C GLU A 89 -23.43 -3.87 -24.91
N LEU A 90 -23.26 -3.59 -23.60
CA LEU A 90 -22.16 -2.75 -23.10
C LEU A 90 -20.82 -3.51 -22.94
N GLY A 91 -20.81 -4.84 -23.06
CA GLY A 91 -19.60 -5.67 -22.89
C GLY A 91 -19.10 -5.82 -21.44
N ILE A 92 -19.85 -5.27 -20.47
CA ILE A 92 -19.45 -5.23 -19.05
C ILE A 92 -19.35 -6.64 -18.44
N ILE A 93 -20.24 -7.56 -18.85
CA ILE A 93 -20.29 -8.92 -18.29
C ILE A 93 -19.02 -9.70 -18.67
N GLU A 94 -18.52 -9.49 -19.89
CA GLU A 94 -17.29 -10.11 -20.39
C GLU A 94 -16.04 -9.51 -19.74
N ASP A 95 -16.07 -8.21 -19.42
CA ASP A 95 -14.92 -7.49 -18.88
C ASP A 95 -14.76 -7.62 -17.36
N LEU A 96 -15.87 -7.65 -16.60
CA LEU A 96 -15.88 -7.72 -15.13
C LEU A 96 -14.94 -8.80 -14.55
N PRO A 97 -14.87 -10.03 -15.07
CA PRO A 97 -13.96 -11.07 -14.56
C PRO A 97 -12.46 -10.69 -14.58
N THR A 98 -12.07 -9.69 -15.37
CA THR A 98 -10.69 -9.24 -15.51
C THR A 98 -10.44 -7.81 -14.99
N HIS A 99 -11.50 -7.13 -14.53
CA HIS A 99 -11.46 -5.75 -14.07
C HIS A 99 -11.97 -5.63 -12.62
N ILE A 100 -11.68 -4.51 -11.98
CA ILE A 100 -12.38 -4.09 -10.75
C ILE A 100 -13.57 -3.21 -11.20
N GLY A 101 -14.78 -3.53 -10.75
CA GLY A 101 -15.98 -2.78 -11.14
C GLY A 101 -16.46 -1.78 -10.08
N PHE A 102 -16.76 -0.55 -10.49
CA PHE A 102 -17.56 0.41 -9.72
C PHE A 102 -18.82 0.74 -10.53
N ILE A 103 -19.97 0.26 -10.08
CA ILE A 103 -21.22 0.36 -10.84
C ILE A 103 -22.22 1.21 -10.06
N GLU A 104 -22.51 2.41 -10.55
CA GLU A 104 -23.57 3.28 -10.04
C GLU A 104 -24.94 2.81 -10.54
N TRP A 105 -25.94 2.84 -9.66
CA TRP A 105 -27.32 2.44 -9.97
C TRP A 105 -27.45 0.98 -10.47
N ALA A 106 -26.67 0.07 -9.87
CA ALA A 106 -26.66 -1.34 -10.22
C ALA A 106 -28.04 -2.01 -10.07
N GLU A 107 -28.95 -1.44 -9.27
CA GLU A 107 -30.34 -1.87 -9.17
C GLU A 107 -31.10 -1.84 -10.50
N ASN A 108 -30.73 -0.95 -11.44
CA ASN A 108 -31.33 -0.90 -12.78
C ASN A 108 -30.93 -2.10 -13.67
N ALA A 109 -29.94 -2.88 -13.23
CA ALA A 109 -29.54 -4.12 -13.89
C ALA A 109 -30.30 -5.34 -13.36
N ALA A 110 -31.03 -5.22 -12.25
CA ALA A 110 -31.83 -6.30 -11.72
C ALA A 110 -33.15 -6.39 -12.52
N GLN A 111 -33.41 -7.54 -13.13
CA GLN A 111 -34.75 -7.82 -13.66
C GLN A 111 -35.75 -7.86 -12.50
N ASP A 112 -36.93 -7.28 -12.71
CA ASP A 112 -38.08 -7.44 -11.82
C ASP A 112 -38.26 -8.93 -11.49
N ASN A 113 -38.02 -9.31 -10.24
CA ASN A 113 -38.51 -10.58 -9.71
C ASN A 113 -40.02 -10.47 -9.46
N GLU A 114 -40.80 -10.20 -10.51
CA GLU A 114 -42.25 -10.41 -10.49
C GLU A 114 -42.58 -11.68 -11.27
N ASP A 115 -42.35 -12.84 -10.65
CA ASP A 115 -43.09 -14.05 -10.99
C ASP A 115 -43.35 -14.92 -9.75
N LEU A 116 -44.09 -14.32 -8.82
CA LEU A 116 -44.94 -15.03 -7.85
C LEU A 116 -46.41 -14.74 -8.17
N SER A 117 -46.84 -15.07 -9.39
CA SER A 117 -48.26 -15.37 -9.63
C SER A 117 -48.39 -16.53 -10.61
N ILE A 118 -49.02 -17.60 -10.13
CA ILE A 118 -49.23 -18.86 -10.82
C ILE A 118 -50.02 -18.60 -12.11
N SER A 119 -49.47 -18.98 -13.27
CA SER A 119 -50.23 -19.32 -14.48
C SER A 119 -49.42 -20.28 -15.36
N PRO A 120 -49.99 -21.43 -15.78
CA PRO A 120 -49.28 -22.41 -16.59
C PRO A 120 -49.51 -22.11 -18.08
N SER A 121 -48.53 -21.55 -18.77
CA SER A 121 -48.47 -21.63 -20.23
C SER A 121 -47.04 -21.77 -20.72
N LEU A 122 -46.78 -22.93 -21.34
CA LEU A 122 -45.51 -23.33 -21.92
C LEU A 122 -45.21 -22.50 -23.17
N SER A 123 -44.18 -21.66 -23.10
CA SER A 123 -43.36 -21.24 -24.25
C SER A 123 -41.91 -21.16 -23.79
N PRO A 124 -40.94 -21.88 -24.40
CA PRO A 124 -39.54 -21.70 -24.04
C PRO A 124 -38.97 -20.51 -24.81
N SER A 125 -39.09 -19.30 -24.28
CA SER A 125 -38.24 -18.19 -24.72
C SER A 125 -36.91 -18.29 -23.99
N LEU A 126 -35.93 -18.93 -24.63
CA LEU A 126 -34.52 -18.89 -24.24
C LEU A 126 -33.96 -17.49 -24.56
N SER A 127 -34.30 -16.50 -23.75
CA SER A 127 -33.47 -15.31 -23.61
C SER A 127 -32.38 -15.69 -22.62
N PRO A 128 -31.08 -15.64 -22.96
CA PRO A 128 -30.04 -15.81 -21.95
C PRO A 128 -30.25 -14.70 -20.91
N SER A 129 -30.61 -15.08 -19.68
CA SER A 129 -30.65 -14.18 -18.54
C SER A 129 -29.22 -13.78 -18.22
N ILE A 130 -28.77 -12.68 -18.82
CA ILE A 130 -27.47 -12.08 -18.58
C ILE A 130 -27.54 -11.40 -17.19
N SER A 131 -26.73 -11.85 -16.25
CA SER A 131 -26.68 -11.31 -14.89
C SER A 131 -25.26 -10.88 -14.58
N LEU A 132 -25.10 -9.68 -14.01
CA LEU A 132 -23.82 -9.17 -13.49
C LEU A 132 -23.27 -9.98 -12.31
N GLY A 133 -24.03 -10.98 -11.83
CA GLY A 133 -23.73 -11.68 -10.60
C GLY A 133 -24.06 -10.83 -9.37
N GLN A 134 -23.58 -11.28 -8.20
CA GLN A 134 -23.74 -10.55 -6.95
C GLN A 134 -22.54 -9.62 -6.75
N ALA A 135 -22.78 -8.40 -6.25
CA ALA A 135 -21.70 -7.49 -5.88
C ALA A 135 -20.96 -7.99 -4.64
N ASP A 136 -19.65 -7.73 -4.59
CA ASP A 136 -18.81 -8.04 -3.44
C ASP A 136 -19.04 -7.05 -2.28
N TYR A 137 -19.39 -5.82 -2.65
CA TYR A 137 -19.75 -4.75 -1.73
C TYR A 137 -20.97 -3.99 -2.26
N HIS A 138 -21.96 -3.78 -1.40
CA HIS A 138 -23.08 -2.88 -1.66
C HIS A 138 -22.91 -1.62 -0.81
N VAL A 139 -22.60 -0.50 -1.46
CA VAL A 139 -22.39 0.80 -0.82
C VAL A 139 -23.63 1.66 -1.04
N MET A 140 -24.25 2.08 0.06
CA MET A 140 -25.38 3.00 0.07
C MET A 140 -24.92 4.36 0.61
N LEU A 141 -25.07 5.41 -0.20
CA LEU A 141 -24.79 6.79 0.19
C LEU A 141 -26.10 7.57 0.37
N GLN A 142 -26.30 8.15 1.55
CA GLN A 142 -27.52 8.87 1.91
C GLN A 142 -27.21 10.21 2.58
N PHE A 143 -28.16 11.14 2.52
CA PHE A 143 -28.13 12.32 3.38
C PHE A 143 -28.72 11.98 4.76
N PRO A 144 -28.26 12.60 5.85
CA PRO A 144 -28.89 12.44 7.16
C PRO A 144 -30.37 12.86 7.14
N GLU A 145 -31.25 12.12 7.83
CA GLU A 145 -32.71 12.36 7.80
C GLU A 145 -33.11 13.80 8.20
N ASN A 146 -32.31 14.47 9.02
CA ASN A 146 -32.55 15.83 9.52
C ASN A 146 -32.12 16.96 8.56
N SER A 147 -31.53 16.66 7.40
CA SER A 147 -31.04 17.69 6.46
C SER A 147 -32.13 18.33 5.61
N LYS A 148 -33.41 17.92 5.75
CA LYS A 148 -34.52 18.41 4.93
C LYS A 148 -35.07 19.78 5.34
N ASN A 149 -34.70 20.35 6.50
CA ASN A 149 -35.36 21.54 7.07
C ASN A 149 -34.44 22.62 7.70
N SER A 150 -33.13 22.62 7.46
CA SER A 150 -32.25 23.68 7.98
C SER A 150 -31.54 24.43 6.87
N GLU A 151 -31.70 25.76 6.81
CA GLU A 151 -30.84 26.70 6.04
C GLU A 151 -29.38 26.76 6.56
N ASP A 152 -28.99 25.80 7.40
CA ASP A 152 -27.68 25.71 8.02
C ASP A 152 -26.79 24.73 7.25
N LYS A 153 -25.56 25.19 6.95
CA LYS A 153 -24.61 24.60 6.00
C LYS A 153 -23.94 23.31 6.53
N SER A 154 -24.71 22.29 6.89
CA SER A 154 -24.19 20.92 7.06
C SER A 154 -24.29 20.08 5.77
N GLU A 155 -24.43 20.75 4.61
CA GLU A 155 -24.79 20.20 3.29
C GLU A 155 -23.87 19.06 2.77
N ASP A 156 -22.67 18.87 3.33
CA ASP A 156 -21.69 17.88 2.90
C ASP A 156 -21.67 16.58 3.70
N THR A 157 -22.48 16.44 4.75
CA THR A 157 -22.53 15.18 5.51
C THR A 157 -23.25 14.08 4.71
N ARG A 158 -22.68 12.89 4.67
CA ARG A 158 -23.27 11.67 4.09
C ARG A 158 -23.25 10.54 5.11
N ILE A 159 -24.31 9.75 5.14
CA ILE A 159 -24.31 8.45 5.80
C ILE A 159 -23.89 7.42 4.75
N ILE A 160 -22.78 6.73 4.99
CA ILE A 160 -22.30 5.64 4.15
C ILE A 160 -22.56 4.34 4.88
N THR A 161 -23.29 3.44 4.21
CA THR A 161 -23.55 2.10 4.70
C THR A 161 -23.01 1.08 3.71
N ILE A 162 -22.26 0.10 4.19
CA ILE A 162 -21.63 -0.92 3.33
C ILE A 162 -22.02 -2.31 3.85
N ASP A 163 -22.66 -3.07 2.96
CA ASP A 163 -23.02 -4.47 3.17
C ASP A 163 -22.09 -5.37 2.33
N ALA A 164 -21.51 -6.38 2.97
CA ALA A 164 -20.64 -7.39 2.35
C ALA A 164 -20.58 -8.64 3.25
N SER A 165 -19.82 -9.65 2.85
CA SER A 165 -19.56 -10.80 3.74
C SER A 165 -18.78 -10.37 5.00
N PRO A 166 -18.94 -11.05 6.16
CA PRO A 166 -18.21 -10.69 7.38
C PRO A 166 -16.68 -10.59 7.21
N PRO A 167 -15.99 -11.50 6.48
CA PRO A 167 -14.56 -11.35 6.21
C PRO A 167 -14.21 -10.07 5.43
N ARG A 168 -15.03 -9.71 4.43
CA ARG A 168 -14.85 -8.47 3.65
C ARG A 168 -15.05 -7.21 4.48
N LEU A 169 -16.04 -7.22 5.39
CA LEU A 169 -16.28 -6.11 6.31
C LEU A 169 -15.17 -5.99 7.36
N ALA A 170 -14.60 -7.11 7.83
CA ALA A 170 -13.46 -7.10 8.74
C ALA A 170 -12.22 -6.50 8.06
N ALA A 171 -11.93 -6.90 6.81
CA ALA A 171 -10.85 -6.31 6.01
C ALA A 171 -11.06 -4.80 5.79
N LEU A 172 -12.27 -4.39 5.38
CA LEU A 172 -12.62 -2.98 5.21
C LEU A 172 -12.39 -2.16 6.49
N ARG A 173 -12.86 -2.65 7.64
CA ARG A 173 -12.63 -1.99 8.95
C ARG A 173 -11.15 -1.84 9.24
N HIS A 174 -10.38 -2.90 9.06
CA HIS A 174 -8.94 -2.88 9.28
C HIS A 174 -8.25 -1.81 8.41
N HIS A 175 -8.55 -1.76 7.11
CA HIS A 175 -8.00 -0.74 6.21
C HIS A 175 -8.48 0.67 6.56
N TYR A 176 -9.76 0.85 6.90
CA TYR A 176 -10.31 2.16 7.26
C TYR A 176 -9.69 2.69 8.55
N ASP A 177 -9.63 1.87 9.60
CA ASP A 177 -9.04 2.23 10.90
C ASP A 177 -7.56 2.59 10.73
N ARG A 178 -6.81 1.88 9.86
CA ARG A 178 -5.43 2.23 9.55
C ARG A 178 -5.31 3.59 8.87
N GLN A 179 -6.18 3.90 7.90
CA GLN A 179 -6.19 5.23 7.27
C GLN A 179 -6.54 6.33 8.27
N CYS A 180 -7.49 6.10 9.18
CA CYS A 180 -7.81 7.05 10.25
C CYS A 180 -6.61 7.31 11.18
N GLN A 181 -5.86 6.26 11.55
CA GLN A 181 -4.64 6.41 12.34
C GLN A 181 -3.59 7.26 11.62
N ILE A 182 -3.34 6.99 10.33
CA ILE A 182 -2.42 7.77 9.50
C ILE A 182 -2.89 9.23 9.43
N ASP A 183 -4.16 9.48 9.12
CA ASP A 183 -4.69 10.83 8.96
C ASP A 183 -4.61 11.63 10.27
N ASN A 184 -4.92 10.98 11.41
CA ASN A 184 -4.77 11.59 12.73
C ASN A 184 -3.29 11.90 13.05
N PHE A 185 -2.37 10.99 12.72
CA PHE A 185 -0.93 11.22 12.88
C PHE A 185 -0.46 12.41 12.04
N LEU A 186 -0.87 12.49 10.77
CA LEU A 186 -0.55 13.62 9.89
C LEU A 186 -1.16 14.93 10.39
N ALA A 187 -2.41 14.92 10.83
CA ALA A 187 -3.08 16.10 11.38
C ALA A 187 -2.38 16.63 12.64
N THR A 188 -2.03 15.74 13.56
CA THR A 188 -1.31 16.08 14.81
C THR A 188 0.04 16.75 14.53
N HIS A 189 0.68 16.42 13.41
CA HIS A 189 1.99 16.94 13.02
C HIS A 189 1.94 18.00 11.91
N ASN A 190 0.77 18.58 11.61
CA ASN A 190 0.55 19.65 10.62
C ASN A 190 0.77 19.26 9.14
N PHE A 191 0.58 17.98 8.80
CA PHE A 191 0.69 17.45 7.44
C PHE A 191 -0.66 17.07 6.81
N ALA A 192 -1.80 17.31 7.47
CA ALA A 192 -3.13 16.94 6.95
C ALA A 192 -3.46 17.57 5.59
N ALA A 193 -2.92 18.75 5.27
CA ALA A 193 -3.18 19.43 4.00
C ALA A 193 -2.25 19.00 2.84
N TYR A 194 -1.31 18.08 3.09
CA TYR A 194 -0.37 17.62 2.07
C TYR A 194 -1.02 16.55 1.19
N SER A 195 -0.77 16.59 -0.12
CA SER A 195 -1.16 15.50 -1.00
C SER A 195 -0.25 14.30 -0.76
N ARG A 196 -0.80 13.09 -0.90
CA ARG A 196 -0.10 11.82 -0.62
C ARG A 196 0.09 11.06 -1.92
N HIS A 197 1.33 10.66 -2.19
CA HIS A 197 1.68 9.87 -3.37
C HIS A 197 2.41 8.62 -2.92
N ILE A 198 1.86 7.45 -3.20
CA ILE A 198 2.55 6.18 -2.93
C ILE A 198 3.82 6.15 -3.78
N ILE A 199 4.95 5.75 -3.18
CA ILE A 199 6.21 5.57 -3.88
C ILE A 199 6.66 4.11 -3.76
N ALA A 200 7.58 3.71 -4.64
CA ALA A 200 8.14 2.37 -4.62
C ALA A 200 8.76 2.06 -3.24
N GLY A 201 8.44 0.90 -2.70
CA GLY A 201 9.02 0.39 -1.46
C GLY A 201 10.40 -0.19 -1.63
N ASP A 202 10.96 -0.67 -0.53
CA ASP A 202 12.17 -1.48 -0.49
C ASP A 202 11.80 -2.98 -0.42
N ALA A 203 12.78 -3.85 -0.15
CA ALA A 203 12.56 -5.29 -0.01
C ALA A 203 11.95 -5.69 1.36
N SER A 204 11.39 -4.74 2.12
CA SER A 204 10.69 -4.99 3.37
C SER A 204 9.18 -4.80 3.23
N GLY A 205 8.43 -5.11 4.27
CA GLY A 205 7.00 -4.87 4.40
C GLY A 205 6.63 -3.40 4.62
N ARG A 206 7.62 -2.49 4.64
CA ARG A 206 7.41 -1.04 4.78
C ARG A 206 6.73 -0.49 3.54
N SER A 207 5.76 0.38 3.76
CA SER A 207 5.19 1.21 2.69
C SER A 207 5.56 2.67 2.89
N TYR A 208 5.75 3.37 1.77
CA TYR A 208 6.20 4.75 1.77
C TYR A 208 5.26 5.62 0.93
N GLN A 209 4.96 6.80 1.45
CA GLN A 209 4.20 7.83 0.76
C GLN A 209 4.98 9.13 0.79
N ARG A 210 5.15 9.76 -0.36
CA ARG A 210 5.66 11.12 -0.48
C ARG A 210 4.52 12.10 -0.22
N LEU A 211 4.71 12.96 0.77
CA LEU A 211 3.82 14.05 1.10
C LEU A 211 4.30 15.33 0.43
N ILE A 212 3.43 15.99 -0.32
CA ILE A 212 3.75 17.18 -1.09
C ILE A 212 2.87 18.33 -0.60
N LYS A 213 3.50 19.44 -0.19
CA LYS A 213 2.76 20.66 0.13
C LYS A 213 2.33 21.33 -1.16
N ALA A 214 1.05 21.65 -1.30
CA ALA A 214 0.64 22.60 -2.34
C ALA A 214 1.24 23.97 -2.00
N ASP A 215 2.26 24.41 -2.74
CA ASP A 215 2.79 25.77 -2.63
C ASP A 215 2.47 26.54 -3.91
N THR A 216 1.72 27.64 -3.77
CA THR A 216 1.24 28.46 -4.88
C THR A 216 2.28 29.46 -5.39
N ASN A 217 3.49 29.55 -4.79
CA ASN A 217 4.42 30.67 -5.09
C ASN A 217 5.94 30.40 -5.02
N LYS A 218 6.47 29.15 -5.02
CA LYS A 218 7.94 28.90 -5.11
C LYS A 218 8.32 27.64 -5.89
N GLU A 219 9.47 27.70 -6.57
CA GLU A 219 10.07 26.62 -7.38
C GLU A 219 10.65 25.42 -6.57
N SER A 220 10.54 25.42 -5.24
CA SER A 220 10.94 24.28 -4.41
C SER A 220 9.76 23.80 -3.58
N VAL A 221 9.17 22.68 -3.97
CA VAL A 221 8.11 22.03 -3.21
C VAL A 221 8.76 21.31 -2.03
N GLY A 222 8.47 21.76 -0.80
CA GLY A 222 8.85 21.03 0.41
C GLY A 222 8.12 19.69 0.44
N SER A 223 8.88 18.58 0.39
CA SER A 223 8.36 17.21 0.47
C SER A 223 8.90 16.48 1.69
N VAL A 224 8.12 15.54 2.22
CA VAL A 224 8.50 14.64 3.31
C VAL A 224 8.02 13.23 3.00
N ILE A 225 8.65 12.22 3.58
CA ILE A 225 8.26 10.82 3.45
C ILE A 225 7.48 10.39 4.69
N LEU A 226 6.28 9.87 4.49
CA LEU A 226 5.57 9.06 5.47
C LEU A 226 5.96 7.59 5.24
N MET A 227 6.50 6.95 6.27
CA MET A 227 6.68 5.51 6.33
C MET A 227 5.59 4.90 7.21
N ASP A 228 4.98 3.81 6.73
CA ASP A 228 4.08 2.95 7.48
C ASP A 228 4.70 1.54 7.57
N TRP A 229 5.04 1.13 8.80
CA TRP A 229 5.62 -0.16 9.13
C TRP A 229 5.07 -0.73 10.45
N GLN A 230 4.01 -1.51 10.35
CA GLN A 230 3.40 -2.16 11.51
C GLN A 230 4.20 -3.38 11.95
N ILE A 231 4.19 -3.65 13.24
CA ILE A 231 4.80 -4.86 13.82
C ILE A 231 4.23 -6.10 13.11
N GLY A 232 5.12 -6.98 12.64
CA GLY A 232 4.75 -8.25 12.01
C GLY A 232 4.54 -8.21 10.50
N GLN A 233 4.69 -7.05 9.83
CA GLN A 233 4.55 -6.96 8.37
C GLN A 233 5.60 -7.77 7.59
N ASP A 234 6.79 -8.00 8.14
CA ASP A 234 7.86 -8.75 7.47
C ASP A 234 7.76 -10.29 7.65
N THR A 235 6.76 -10.78 8.38
CA THR A 235 6.76 -12.16 8.90
C THR A 235 5.98 -13.16 8.04
N GLN A 236 6.47 -13.51 6.84
CA GLN A 236 5.86 -14.62 6.06
C GLN A 236 6.83 -15.55 5.33
N ASP A 237 8.11 -15.21 5.19
CA ASP A 237 9.07 -16.10 4.52
C ASP A 237 9.68 -17.10 5.51
N ILE A 238 9.03 -18.26 5.62
CA ILE A 238 9.50 -19.39 6.43
C ILE A 238 10.68 -20.05 5.72
N TYR A 239 11.87 -19.93 6.30
CA TYR A 239 13.09 -20.60 5.83
C TYR A 239 13.22 -22.01 6.40
N ASN A 240 13.76 -22.91 5.57
CA ASN A 240 14.24 -24.28 5.82
C ASN A 240 14.14 -24.76 7.29
N GLY A 241 13.00 -25.33 7.68
CA GLY A 241 12.78 -25.88 9.02
C GLY A 241 11.97 -24.99 9.98
N GLY A 242 11.36 -23.89 9.51
CA GLY A 242 10.41 -23.11 10.31
C GLY A 242 10.95 -21.79 10.86
N ILE A 243 12.15 -21.36 10.45
CA ILE A 243 12.79 -20.15 10.98
C ILE A 243 12.46 -18.98 10.04
N ASP A 244 11.88 -17.92 10.60
CA ASP A 244 11.65 -16.64 9.92
C ASP A 244 12.97 -16.04 9.44
N TYR A 245 13.09 -15.70 8.15
CA TYR A 245 14.30 -15.10 7.58
C TYR A 245 14.73 -13.84 8.33
N VAL A 246 13.80 -12.96 8.70
CA VAL A 246 14.08 -11.70 9.42
C VAL A 246 14.82 -11.99 10.72
N ARG A 247 14.39 -13.03 11.44
CA ARG A 247 14.99 -13.49 12.69
C ARG A 247 16.32 -14.21 12.47
N ALA A 248 16.40 -15.09 11.46
CA ALA A 248 17.64 -15.79 11.11
C ALA A 248 18.74 -14.80 10.71
N ALA A 249 18.37 -13.79 9.94
CA ALA A 249 19.22 -12.71 9.50
C ALA A 249 19.41 -11.63 10.59
N ARG A 250 18.65 -11.64 11.69
CA ARG A 250 18.70 -10.64 12.78
C ARG A 250 18.49 -9.21 12.27
N LEU A 251 17.53 -9.02 11.38
CA LEU A 251 17.12 -7.71 10.89
C LEU A 251 16.30 -6.98 11.96
N ALA A 252 16.15 -5.67 11.82
CA ALA A 252 15.22 -4.92 12.65
C ALA A 252 13.78 -5.39 12.34
N GLU A 253 13.00 -5.69 13.38
CA GLU A 253 11.64 -6.23 13.24
C GLU A 253 10.55 -5.16 13.48
N ASP A 254 10.92 -3.95 13.92
CA ASP A 254 9.96 -2.93 14.30
C ASP A 254 10.44 -1.48 14.10
N THR A 255 9.45 -0.58 14.04
CA THR A 255 9.67 0.87 13.92
C THR A 255 10.54 1.46 15.05
N PRO A 256 10.38 1.10 16.34
CA PRO A 256 11.28 1.54 17.40
C PRO A 256 12.76 1.25 17.12
N ALA A 257 13.11 0.03 16.69
CA ALA A 257 14.49 -0.33 16.36
C ALA A 257 15.04 0.55 15.24
N MET A 258 14.29 0.74 14.15
CA MET A 258 14.70 1.61 13.04
C MET A 258 14.89 3.07 13.48
N CYS A 259 13.95 3.63 14.25
CA CYS A 259 14.08 4.98 14.82
C CYS A 259 15.35 5.12 15.68
N ARG A 260 15.69 4.10 16.48
CA ARG A 260 16.93 4.08 17.27
C ARG A 260 18.18 4.04 16.38
N ILE A 261 18.19 3.23 15.32
CA ILE A 261 19.29 3.21 14.32
C ILE A 261 19.49 4.60 13.76
N MET A 262 18.44 5.22 13.20
CA MET A 262 18.52 6.54 12.58
C MET A 262 19.01 7.60 13.57
N LYS A 263 18.45 7.65 14.78
CA LYS A 263 18.85 8.61 15.82
C LYS A 263 20.32 8.45 16.20
N THR A 264 20.83 7.21 16.26
CA THR A 264 22.22 6.97 16.65
C THR A 264 23.19 7.26 15.50
N LEU A 265 22.79 6.99 14.26
CA LEU A 265 23.62 7.30 13.08
C LEU A 265 23.64 8.79 12.71
N ALA A 266 22.61 9.55 13.06
CA ALA A 266 22.46 10.97 12.70
C ALA A 266 23.58 11.89 13.25
N SER A 267 24.28 11.49 14.33
CA SER A 267 25.44 12.24 14.82
C SER A 267 26.75 11.94 14.08
N HIS A 268 26.74 10.97 13.15
CA HIS A 268 27.95 10.48 12.49
C HIS A 268 27.88 10.58 10.97
N ILE A 269 26.71 10.32 10.39
CA ILE A 269 26.51 10.31 8.93
C ILE A 269 25.18 10.97 8.57
N ASN A 270 25.04 11.37 7.30
CA ASN A 270 23.81 11.96 6.80
C ASN A 270 22.74 10.88 6.60
N VAL A 271 21.86 10.71 7.58
CA VAL A 271 20.62 9.91 7.49
C VAL A 271 19.41 10.83 7.45
N ALA A 272 18.26 10.31 7.00
CA ALA A 272 17.05 11.12 6.93
C ALA A 272 16.70 11.67 8.31
N THR A 273 16.39 12.97 8.39
CA THR A 273 15.89 13.56 9.62
C THR A 273 14.50 13.01 9.93
N ILE A 274 14.27 12.49 11.14
CA ILE A 274 12.92 12.14 11.62
C ILE A 274 12.25 13.41 12.14
N TYR A 275 11.16 13.84 11.50
CA TYR A 275 10.36 14.98 11.94
C TYR A 275 9.36 14.59 13.02
N ALA A 276 8.76 13.40 12.90
CA ALA A 276 7.84 12.86 13.88
C ALA A 276 7.80 11.33 13.77
N ALA A 277 7.47 10.66 14.88
CA ALA A 277 7.26 9.22 14.89
C ALA A 277 6.21 8.84 15.94
N ASP A 278 5.27 7.98 15.54
CA ASP A 278 4.47 7.16 16.44
C ASP A 278 5.02 5.73 16.33
N GLU A 279 6.03 5.44 17.15
CA GLU A 279 6.77 4.18 17.07
C GLU A 279 5.88 2.98 17.40
N ALA A 280 4.86 3.15 18.24
CA ALA A 280 3.92 2.09 18.61
C ALA A 280 2.91 1.80 17.48
N ALA A 281 2.46 2.84 16.77
CA ALA A 281 1.59 2.68 15.60
C ALA A 281 2.37 2.34 14.31
N GLY A 282 3.70 2.37 14.35
CA GLY A 282 4.55 2.10 13.20
C GLY A 282 4.52 3.19 12.14
N LEU A 283 4.43 4.47 12.54
CA LEU A 283 4.34 5.61 11.63
C LEU A 283 5.52 6.55 11.83
N VAL A 284 6.20 6.93 10.74
CA VAL A 284 7.33 7.87 10.78
C VAL A 284 7.20 8.91 9.68
N LEU A 285 7.37 10.18 10.03
CA LEU A 285 7.59 11.28 9.09
C LEU A 285 9.08 11.59 9.04
N ALA A 286 9.67 11.46 7.85
CA ALA A 286 11.10 11.64 7.64
C ALA A 286 11.38 12.59 6.46
N GLN A 287 12.60 13.11 6.44
CA GLN A 287 13.14 13.90 5.33
C GLN A 287 13.06 13.13 4.01
N ASP A 288 12.67 13.83 2.95
CA ASP A 288 12.75 13.33 1.58
C ASP A 288 14.11 13.73 0.96
N PHE A 289 14.92 12.73 0.60
CA PHE A 289 16.18 12.95 -0.12
C PHE A 289 16.00 13.13 -1.63
N GLY A 290 14.76 13.07 -2.13
CA GLY A 290 14.42 13.10 -3.54
C GLY A 290 14.67 11.76 -4.23
N THR A 291 14.67 11.79 -5.56
CA THR A 291 14.76 10.58 -6.40
C THR A 291 16.14 10.38 -7.01
N ALA A 292 17.06 11.35 -6.85
CA ALA A 292 18.40 11.25 -7.40
C ALA A 292 19.26 10.34 -6.52
N THR A 293 19.72 9.24 -7.10
CA THR A 293 20.62 8.27 -6.47
C THR A 293 21.94 8.23 -7.23
N LEU A 294 22.98 7.68 -6.62
CA LEU A 294 24.29 7.46 -7.25
C LEU A 294 24.15 6.64 -8.55
N ALA A 295 23.24 5.67 -8.58
CA ALA A 295 22.93 4.88 -9.76
C ALA A 295 22.42 5.74 -10.93
N THR A 296 21.62 6.77 -10.64
CA THR A 296 21.09 7.70 -11.65
C THR A 296 22.08 8.81 -12.05
N THR A 297 23.17 8.99 -11.31
CA THR A 297 24.19 10.00 -11.62
C THR A 297 24.98 9.60 -12.89
N PRO A 298 25.31 10.55 -13.79
CA PRO A 298 26.16 10.30 -14.94
C PRO A 298 27.50 9.66 -14.56
N GLU A 299 27.95 8.67 -15.34
CA GLU A 299 29.12 7.85 -15.01
C GLU A 299 30.39 8.68 -14.76
N ALA A 300 30.61 9.72 -15.54
CA ALA A 300 31.76 10.62 -15.39
C ALA A 300 31.79 11.38 -14.05
N ALA A 301 30.65 11.55 -13.38
CA ALA A 301 30.53 12.22 -12.09
C ALA A 301 30.54 11.24 -10.89
N ARG A 302 30.46 9.93 -11.12
CA ARG A 302 30.39 8.91 -10.05
C ARG A 302 31.68 8.73 -9.23
N PRO A 303 32.91 8.76 -9.80
CA PRO A 303 34.11 8.49 -9.02
C PRO A 303 34.27 9.32 -7.74
N PRO A 304 34.12 10.66 -7.74
CA PRO A 304 34.19 11.43 -6.50
C PRO A 304 33.05 11.12 -5.53
N ILE A 305 31.86 10.78 -6.02
CA ILE A 305 30.71 10.41 -5.17
C ILE A 305 30.95 9.06 -4.46
N TYR A 306 31.55 8.10 -5.16
CA TYR A 306 31.96 6.83 -4.54
C TYR A 306 33.02 7.03 -3.46
N LEU A 307 33.93 8.00 -3.61
CA LEU A 307 34.89 8.32 -2.56
C LEU A 307 34.18 8.83 -1.30
N GLU A 308 33.20 9.73 -1.42
CA GLU A 308 32.39 10.19 -0.29
C GLU A 308 31.58 9.06 0.36
N ALA A 309 31.09 8.11 -0.44
CA ALA A 309 30.43 6.91 0.07
C ALA A 309 31.41 6.03 0.88
N ILE A 310 32.65 5.88 0.42
CA ILE A 310 33.70 5.17 1.18
C ILE A 310 34.04 5.91 2.47
N GLU A 311 34.16 7.24 2.44
CA GLU A 311 34.40 8.06 3.64
C GLU A 311 33.27 7.93 4.67
N THR A 312 32.02 7.78 4.20
CA THR A 312 30.87 7.47 5.07
C THR A 312 31.07 6.14 5.81
N LEU A 313 31.49 5.09 5.10
CA LEU A 313 31.77 3.78 5.71
C LEU A 313 32.97 3.85 6.67
N LEU A 314 34.03 4.57 6.31
CA LEU A 314 35.18 4.78 7.20
C LEU A 314 34.74 5.48 8.50
N THR A 315 33.89 6.50 8.39
CA THR A 315 33.33 7.19 9.55
C THR A 315 32.56 6.22 10.44
N LEU A 316 31.66 5.41 9.88
CA LEU A 316 30.92 4.38 10.64
C LEU A 316 31.86 3.39 11.31
N HIS A 317 32.93 2.98 10.63
CA HIS A 317 33.88 2.01 11.18
C HIS A 317 34.73 2.53 12.34
N THR A 318 34.83 3.86 12.47
CA THR A 318 35.54 4.51 13.57
C THR A 318 34.70 4.75 14.81
N ILE A 319 33.37 4.56 14.74
CA ILE A 319 32.48 4.77 15.89
C ILE A 319 32.89 3.78 17.01
N PRO A 320 33.35 4.27 18.17
CA PRO A 320 33.80 3.41 19.25
C PRO A 320 32.62 2.68 19.88
N ASP A 321 32.79 1.37 20.10
CA ASP A 321 31.89 0.53 20.89
C ASP A 321 30.40 0.59 20.50
N PHE A 322 30.11 0.83 19.20
CA PHE A 322 28.74 0.74 18.68
C PHE A 322 28.27 -0.71 18.68
N THR A 323 27.77 -1.13 19.84
CA THR A 323 27.18 -2.44 20.09
C THR A 323 25.79 -2.25 20.68
N PRO A 324 24.86 -1.66 19.90
CA PRO A 324 23.50 -1.43 20.37
C PRO A 324 22.88 -2.75 20.84
N ASP A 325 22.30 -2.72 22.04
CA ASP A 325 21.64 -3.86 22.68
C ASP A 325 20.48 -4.47 21.88
N PHE A 326 19.98 -3.72 20.89
CA PHE A 326 18.87 -4.07 20.03
C PHE A 326 19.27 -4.59 18.65
N LEU A 327 20.55 -4.57 18.28
CA LEU A 327 21.02 -5.19 17.04
C LEU A 327 21.79 -6.47 17.35
N GLY A 328 21.41 -7.54 16.65
CA GLY A 328 22.16 -8.79 16.71
C GLY A 328 23.54 -8.65 16.06
N ALA A 329 24.51 -9.41 16.57
CA ALA A 329 25.81 -9.53 15.93
C ALA A 329 25.68 -10.12 14.52
N TYR A 330 26.48 -9.63 13.58
CA TYR A 330 26.66 -10.28 12.28
C TYR A 330 27.78 -11.33 12.40
N ASP A 331 27.44 -12.47 13.01
CA ASP A 331 28.37 -13.56 13.33
C ASP A 331 28.32 -14.69 12.29
N GLY A 332 29.04 -15.78 12.54
CA GLY A 332 29.06 -16.93 11.63
C GLY A 332 27.69 -17.53 11.37
N ALA A 333 26.76 -17.49 12.33
CA ALA A 333 25.41 -17.98 12.10
C ALA A 333 24.68 -17.14 11.05
N VAL A 334 24.77 -15.81 11.15
CA VAL A 334 24.19 -14.91 10.13
C VAL A 334 24.84 -15.12 8.77
N CYS A 335 26.18 -15.16 8.69
CA CYS A 335 26.92 -15.45 7.46
C CYS A 335 26.46 -16.76 6.79
N ALA A 336 26.27 -17.81 7.60
CA ALA A 336 25.83 -19.11 7.12
C ALA A 336 24.40 -19.09 6.58
N HIS A 337 23.48 -18.35 7.21
CA HIS A 337 22.11 -18.19 6.71
C HIS A 337 22.08 -17.45 5.38
N GLU A 338 22.74 -16.30 5.30
CA GLU A 338 22.83 -15.46 4.09
C GLU A 338 23.41 -16.25 2.91
N ALA A 339 24.54 -16.94 3.13
CA ALA A 339 25.15 -17.77 2.10
C ALA A 339 24.30 -18.99 1.72
N SER A 340 23.43 -19.49 2.62
CA SER A 340 22.58 -20.65 2.35
C SER A 340 21.41 -20.33 1.40
N LEU A 341 21.13 -19.05 1.10
CA LEU A 341 20.18 -18.67 0.05
C LEU A 341 20.59 -19.23 -1.32
N PHE A 342 21.90 -19.34 -1.59
CA PHE A 342 22.39 -19.95 -2.84
C PHE A 342 21.91 -21.40 -2.98
N VAL A 343 22.07 -22.21 -1.94
CA VAL A 343 21.68 -23.62 -1.99
C VAL A 343 20.18 -23.85 -1.84
N ALA A 344 19.49 -23.00 -1.08
CA ALA A 344 18.07 -23.14 -0.79
C ALA A 344 17.15 -22.55 -1.86
N TRP A 345 17.59 -21.49 -2.56
CA TRP A 345 16.76 -20.78 -3.54
C TRP A 345 17.35 -20.85 -4.95
N TYR A 346 18.63 -20.46 -5.10
CA TYR A 346 19.22 -20.33 -6.44
C TYR A 346 19.39 -21.69 -7.15
N LEU A 347 19.95 -22.69 -6.46
CA LEU A 347 20.15 -24.02 -7.07
C LEU A 347 18.81 -24.69 -7.48
N PRO A 348 17.77 -24.75 -6.62
CA PRO A 348 16.47 -25.28 -7.01
C PRO A 348 15.82 -24.51 -8.16
N TYR A 349 15.93 -23.17 -8.17
CA TYR A 349 15.48 -22.35 -9.29
C TYR A 349 16.16 -22.73 -10.62
N ARG A 350 17.42 -23.16 -10.57
CA ARG A 350 18.16 -23.67 -11.72
C ARG A 350 17.94 -25.16 -12.02
N GLY A 351 17.05 -25.84 -11.27
CA GLY A 351 16.79 -27.27 -11.40
C GLY A 351 17.92 -28.15 -10.87
N ILE A 352 18.80 -27.61 -10.03
CA ILE A 352 19.91 -28.33 -9.41
C ILE A 352 19.50 -28.73 -8.00
N ASN A 353 19.37 -30.04 -7.78
CA ASN A 353 19.11 -30.61 -6.46
C ASN A 353 20.42 -31.00 -5.78
N ILE A 354 20.55 -30.65 -4.50
CA ILE A 354 21.66 -31.09 -3.65
C ILE A 354 21.13 -31.97 -2.52
N THR A 355 21.98 -32.80 -1.93
CA THR A 355 21.59 -33.61 -0.77
C THR A 355 21.52 -32.75 0.50
N GLU A 356 20.78 -33.22 1.49
CA GLU A 356 20.70 -32.56 2.80
C GLU A 356 22.07 -32.49 3.47
N GLU A 357 22.92 -33.50 3.29
CA GLU A 357 24.30 -33.53 3.78
C GLU A 357 25.14 -32.43 3.14
N ALA A 358 24.98 -32.20 1.82
CA ALA A 358 25.69 -31.13 1.12
C ALA A 358 25.23 -29.74 1.60
N ALA A 359 23.92 -29.56 1.82
CA ALA A 359 23.38 -28.31 2.37
C ALA A 359 23.92 -28.04 3.79
N LYS A 360 23.94 -29.05 4.66
CA LYS A 360 24.52 -28.96 6.02
C LYS A 360 26.02 -28.66 5.98
N ALA A 361 26.75 -29.29 5.07
CA ALA A 361 28.18 -29.04 4.89
C ALA A 361 28.46 -27.60 4.42
N TRP A 362 27.67 -27.08 3.47
CA TRP A 362 27.72 -25.69 3.02
C TRP A 362 27.48 -24.71 4.18
N HIS A 363 26.40 -24.90 4.93
CA HIS A 363 26.05 -24.05 6.07
C HIS A 363 27.17 -24.05 7.12
N LYS A 364 27.67 -25.23 7.51
CA LYS A 364 28.77 -25.36 8.48
C LYS A 364 30.06 -24.68 8.02
N LEU A 365 30.39 -24.75 6.73
CA LEU A 365 31.58 -24.10 6.17
C LEU A 365 31.49 -22.58 6.35
N TRP A 366 30.37 -21.98 5.96
CA TRP A 366 30.16 -20.54 6.10
C TRP A 366 30.07 -20.09 7.55
N GLN A 367 29.48 -20.91 8.43
CA GLN A 367 29.47 -20.63 9.86
C GLN A 367 30.88 -20.59 10.42
N THR A 368 31.70 -21.59 10.10
CA THR A 368 33.09 -21.68 10.59
C THR A 368 33.91 -20.47 10.14
N LEU A 369 33.81 -20.09 8.86
CA LEU A 369 34.52 -18.92 8.32
C LEU A 369 34.05 -17.61 8.96
N GLY A 370 32.73 -17.46 9.14
CA GLY A 370 32.18 -16.26 9.76
C GLY A 370 32.49 -16.15 11.26
N ASP A 371 32.52 -17.26 11.99
CA ASP A 371 32.94 -17.29 13.40
C ASP A 371 34.42 -16.90 13.55
N GLU A 372 35.29 -17.39 12.64
CA GLU A 372 36.71 -17.03 12.62
C GLU A 372 36.89 -15.53 12.33
N LEU A 373 36.18 -14.98 11.34
CA LEU A 373 36.21 -13.55 11.03
C LEU A 373 35.70 -12.72 12.22
N TYR A 374 34.58 -13.12 12.83
CA TYR A 374 34.01 -12.42 13.97
C TYR A 374 34.95 -12.40 15.17
N ALA A 375 35.67 -13.50 15.42
CA ALA A 375 36.63 -13.61 16.52
C ALA A 375 37.94 -12.84 16.29
N THR A 376 38.34 -12.65 15.03
CA THR A 376 39.65 -12.07 14.66
C THR A 376 39.60 -10.62 14.21
N THR A 377 38.41 -10.10 13.92
CA THR A 377 38.20 -8.72 13.48
C THR A 377 37.54 -7.88 14.55
N LYS A 378 37.79 -6.57 14.52
CA LYS A 378 37.06 -5.62 15.36
C LYS A 378 35.64 -5.51 14.79
N ALA A 379 34.64 -5.86 15.59
CA ALA A 379 33.24 -5.67 15.22
C ALA A 379 32.96 -4.20 14.88
N THR A 380 32.16 -3.99 13.84
CA THR A 380 31.79 -2.67 13.34
C THR A 380 30.37 -2.67 12.79
N ILE A 381 29.86 -1.48 12.47
CA ILE A 381 28.53 -1.32 11.87
C ILE A 381 28.59 -1.79 10.42
N ILE A 382 27.67 -2.67 10.05
CA ILE A 382 27.49 -3.11 8.67
C ILE A 382 26.13 -2.60 8.18
N LEU A 383 26.17 -1.78 7.13
CA LEU A 383 24.99 -1.45 6.33
C LEU A 383 24.87 -2.50 5.22
N ARG A 384 23.90 -3.41 5.33
CA ARG A 384 23.78 -4.57 4.43
C ARG A 384 23.50 -4.17 2.98
N ASP A 385 22.61 -3.20 2.78
CA ASP A 385 22.22 -2.69 1.47
C ASP A 385 22.90 -1.35 1.11
N TYR A 386 24.22 -1.28 1.31
CA TYR A 386 25.02 -0.09 0.97
C TYR A 386 25.50 -0.13 -0.49
N HIS A 387 24.64 0.27 -1.42
CA HIS A 387 24.94 0.30 -2.85
C HIS A 387 24.28 1.49 -3.57
N SER A 388 24.68 1.73 -4.81
CA SER A 388 24.40 2.96 -5.56
C SER A 388 22.93 3.36 -5.71
N VAL A 389 21.99 2.43 -5.57
CA VAL A 389 20.55 2.70 -5.66
C VAL A 389 20.01 3.30 -4.36
N ASN A 390 20.64 3.00 -3.22
CA ASN A 390 20.21 3.46 -1.89
C ASN A 390 21.01 4.67 -1.40
N LEU A 391 21.96 5.15 -2.19
CA LEU A 391 22.79 6.32 -1.85
C LEU A 391 22.30 7.54 -2.61
N HIS A 392 21.82 8.53 -1.87
CA HIS A 392 21.34 9.79 -2.41
C HIS A 392 22.42 10.87 -2.30
N TRP A 393 22.81 11.44 -3.43
CA TRP A 393 23.74 12.56 -3.42
C TRP A 393 23.02 13.83 -2.99
N GLN A 394 23.45 14.41 -1.87
CA GLN A 394 22.95 15.69 -1.37
C GLN A 394 24.01 16.75 -1.63
N ASN A 395 23.71 17.72 -2.49
CA ASN A 395 24.54 18.91 -2.60
C ASN A 395 24.40 19.68 -1.29
N CYS A 396 25.49 19.90 -0.55
CA CYS A 396 25.46 20.86 0.55
C CYS A 396 24.98 22.21 -0.01
N ALA A 397 23.90 22.76 0.54
CA ALA A 397 23.58 24.15 0.32
C ALA A 397 24.76 24.98 0.83
N ALA A 398 25.34 25.81 -0.05
CA ALA A 398 26.44 26.71 0.27
C ALA A 398 26.02 27.78 1.28
#